data_AF-A0A952YZP6-F1
#
_entry.id   AF-A0A952YZP6-F1
#
_cell.length_a   1.000
_cell.length_b   1.000
_cell.length_c   1.000
_cell.angle_alpha   90.00
_cell.angle_beta   90.00
_cell.angle_gamma   90.00
#
_symmetry.space_group_name_H-M   'P 1'
#
loop_
_entity.id
_entity.type
_entity.pdbx_description
1 polymer ?
#
loop_
_entity_poly.entity_id
_entity_poly.type
_entity_poly.pdbx_seq_one_letter_code
_entity_poly.pdbx_strand_id
1 'polypeptide(L)'
;MLTACANFPDVQQNTQRFKENFSGNHVVLAECVIAKLQSDGRSFLRPLQFRNRQFPDIHASEIHAYDTRYLRNAIATYTPSNPDAILIYGDPVTEVQSADQRDKNDQSAYAFALLLQQTDDRTVQASLRGNAFFGQIAWKMLQGCAASTANP
;
A
#
# COMPACT_ATOMS: atom_id res chain seq x y z
N MET A 1 -27.16 -38.84 0.60
CA MET A 1 -27.83 -37.53 0.56
C MET A 1 -26.76 -36.44 0.42
N LEU A 2 -26.86 -35.68 -0.67
CA LEU A 2 -26.28 -34.36 -1.01
C LEU A 2 -24.99 -33.92 -0.28
N THR A 3 -23.85 -34.13 -0.95
CA THR A 3 -22.62 -33.32 -0.79
C THR A 3 -22.82 -31.97 -1.48
N ALA A 4 -23.10 -30.92 -0.72
CA ALA A 4 -23.09 -29.55 -1.22
C ALA A 4 -21.67 -28.98 -1.10
N CYS A 5 -20.84 -29.16 -2.13
CA CYS A 5 -19.69 -28.29 -2.35
C CYS A 5 -20.25 -26.91 -2.71
N ALA A 6 -20.27 -26.01 -1.74
CA ALA A 6 -20.48 -24.59 -2.01
C ALA A 6 -19.26 -24.10 -2.81
N ASN A 7 -19.35 -24.19 -4.13
CA ASN A 7 -18.54 -23.37 -5.02
C ASN A 7 -18.97 -21.93 -4.76
N PHE A 8 -18.29 -21.26 -3.82
CA PHE A 8 -18.33 -19.81 -3.77
C PHE A 8 -17.76 -19.34 -5.11
N PRO A 9 -18.56 -18.71 -5.99
CA PRO A 9 -17.96 -18.01 -7.11
C PRO A 9 -16.99 -17.02 -6.51
N ASP A 10 -15.74 -17.07 -6.98
CA ASP A 10 -14.70 -16.11 -6.65
C ASP A 10 -15.30 -14.74 -6.99
N VAL A 11 -15.87 -14.08 -5.98
CA VAL A 11 -16.36 -12.72 -6.13
C VAL A 11 -15.08 -11.94 -6.27
N GLN A 12 -14.69 -11.72 -7.52
CA GLN A 12 -13.73 -10.71 -7.91
C GLN A 12 -14.38 -9.37 -7.55
N GLN A 13 -14.47 -9.12 -6.23
CA GLN A 13 -14.91 -7.86 -5.68
C GLN A 13 -14.01 -6.85 -6.34
N ASN A 14 -14.61 -5.85 -6.96
CA ASN A 14 -13.88 -4.73 -7.52
C ASN A 14 -13.13 -4.07 -6.34
N THR A 15 -11.91 -4.54 -6.09
CA THR A 15 -11.14 -4.19 -4.89
C THR A 15 -10.63 -2.76 -5.00
N GLN A 16 -10.65 -2.21 -6.22
CA GLN A 16 -10.36 -0.82 -6.52
C GLN A 16 -11.43 0.09 -5.94
N ARG A 17 -11.08 0.79 -4.87
CA ARG A 17 -11.98 1.66 -4.10
C ARG A 17 -11.91 3.10 -4.52
N PHE A 18 -10.71 3.56 -4.88
CA PHE A 18 -10.48 4.93 -5.30
C PHE A 18 -9.70 4.93 -6.61
N LYS A 19 -10.03 5.87 -7.47
CA LYS A 19 -9.34 6.15 -8.72
C LYS A 19 -9.50 7.62 -9.06
N GLU A 20 -8.41 8.36 -9.13
CA GLU A 20 -8.41 9.80 -9.42
C GLU A 20 -7.07 10.23 -10.00
N ASN A 21 -7.05 11.34 -10.72
CA ASN A 21 -5.82 11.93 -11.24
C ASN A 21 -5.35 13.06 -10.32
N PHE A 22 -4.06 13.07 -10.01
CA PHE A 22 -3.40 14.09 -9.21
C PHE A 22 -2.33 14.79 -10.04
N SER A 23 -2.06 16.05 -9.73
CA SER A 23 -0.88 16.74 -10.27
C SER A 23 0.38 16.33 -9.52
N GLY A 24 1.51 16.22 -10.23
CA GLY A 24 2.82 15.96 -9.66
C GLY A 24 3.56 14.78 -10.30
N ASN A 25 4.53 14.28 -9.56
CA ASN A 25 5.39 13.15 -9.94
C ASN A 25 5.10 11.95 -9.04
N HIS A 26 4.98 10.76 -9.62
CA HIS A 26 4.60 9.55 -8.89
C HIS A 26 5.57 9.20 -7.75
N VAL A 27 6.87 9.46 -7.90
CA VAL A 27 7.90 9.21 -6.88
C VAL A 27 7.71 10.15 -5.69
N VAL A 28 7.61 11.45 -5.96
CA VAL A 28 7.46 12.49 -4.93
C VAL A 28 6.18 12.28 -4.13
N LEU A 29 5.09 11.95 -4.82
CA LEU A 29 3.82 11.63 -4.16
C LEU A 29 3.92 10.37 -3.31
N ALA A 30 4.57 9.31 -3.81
CA ALA A 30 4.74 8.07 -3.06
C ALA A 30 5.56 8.29 -1.77
N GLU A 31 6.69 8.99 -1.88
CA GLU A 31 7.56 9.31 -0.74
C GLU A 31 6.82 10.15 0.32
N CYS A 32 6.08 11.18 -0.11
CA CYS A 32 5.28 11.98 0.81
C CYS A 32 4.22 11.14 1.54
N VAL A 33 3.52 10.25 0.82
CA VAL A 33 2.50 9.38 1.42
C VAL A 33 3.11 8.43 2.44
N ILE A 34 4.23 7.81 2.10
CA ILE A 34 4.97 6.93 3.02
C ILE A 34 5.41 7.68 4.28
N ALA A 35 6.01 8.87 4.13
CA ALA A 35 6.43 9.68 5.25
C ALA A 35 5.25 10.02 6.19
N LYS A 36 4.10 10.41 5.61
CA LYS A 36 2.87 10.66 6.39
C LYS A 36 2.37 9.40 7.09
N LEU A 37 2.32 8.26 6.40
CA LEU A 37 1.88 6.98 6.96
C LEU A 37 2.76 6.53 8.14
N GLN A 38 4.08 6.68 8.02
CA GLN A 38 5.02 6.34 9.09
C GLN A 38 4.94 7.28 10.28
N SER A 39 4.73 8.57 10.04
CA SER A 39 4.62 9.58 11.10
C SER A 39 3.28 9.54 11.85
N ASP A 40 2.31 8.75 11.37
CA ASP A 40 0.99 8.69 11.97
C ASP A 40 0.98 7.84 13.25
N GLY A 41 0.88 8.53 14.40
CA GLY A 41 0.96 7.91 15.72
C GLY A 41 -0.26 7.10 16.16
N ARG A 42 -1.32 7.00 15.34
CA ARG A 42 -2.56 6.29 15.72
C ARG A 42 -2.28 4.79 15.90
N SER A 43 -2.76 4.23 17.01
CA SER A 43 -2.44 2.85 17.44
C SER A 43 -2.80 1.77 16.42
N PHE A 44 -3.87 1.96 15.65
CA PHE A 44 -4.31 0.99 14.64
C PHE A 44 -3.43 0.96 13.37
N LEU A 45 -2.53 1.93 13.16
CA LEU A 45 -1.55 1.90 12.07
C LEU A 45 -0.22 1.26 12.50
N ARG A 46 0.05 1.14 13.80
CA ARG A 46 1.25 0.48 14.32
C ARG A 46 1.48 -0.95 13.83
N PRO A 47 0.45 -1.81 13.65
CA PRO A 47 0.68 -3.14 13.11
C PRO A 47 0.87 -3.13 11.59
N LEU A 48 0.79 -1.99 10.91
CA LEU A 48 1.03 -1.92 9.48
C LEU A 48 2.52 -1.68 9.20
N GLN A 49 3.06 -2.49 8.29
CA GLN A 49 4.34 -2.22 7.64
C GLN A 49 4.09 -1.75 6.21
N PHE A 50 4.83 -0.74 5.78
CA PHE A 50 4.70 -0.16 4.46
C PHE A 50 5.87 -0.60 3.59
N ARG A 51 5.62 -0.92 2.33
CA ARG A 51 6.65 -1.07 1.30
C ARG A 51 6.36 -0.11 0.17
N ASN A 52 7.37 0.67 -0.20
CA ASN A 52 7.32 1.53 -1.36
C ASN A 52 8.03 0.84 -2.52
N ARG A 53 7.29 0.45 -3.55
CA ARG A 53 7.86 -0.16 -4.75
C ARG A 53 7.87 0.85 -5.88
N GLN A 54 8.96 0.90 -6.63
CA GLN A 54 9.08 1.69 -7.83
C GLN A 54 9.24 0.79 -9.04
N PHE A 55 8.56 1.16 -10.11
CA PHE A 55 8.55 0.49 -11.40
C PHE A 55 8.97 1.50 -12.48
N PRO A 56 10.29 1.68 -12.70
CA PRO A 56 10.80 2.69 -13.63
C PRO A 56 10.35 2.44 -15.08
N ASP A 57 10.18 1.19 -15.47
CA ASP A 57 9.78 0.76 -16.82
C ASP A 57 8.39 1.27 -17.22
N ILE A 58 7.47 1.41 -16.26
CA ILE A 58 6.11 1.90 -16.47
C ILE A 58 5.84 3.25 -15.79
N HIS A 59 6.88 3.93 -15.30
CA HIS A 59 6.78 5.20 -14.56
C HIS A 59 5.72 5.14 -13.46
N ALA A 60 5.80 4.13 -12.59
CA ALA A 60 4.84 3.94 -11.51
C ALA A 60 5.51 3.69 -10.17
N SER A 61 4.77 3.99 -9.10
CA SER A 61 5.08 3.63 -7.73
C SER A 61 3.90 2.93 -7.10
N GLU A 62 4.13 1.88 -6.33
CA GLU A 62 3.09 1.16 -5.60
C GLU A 62 3.46 1.04 -4.13
N ILE A 63 2.56 1.52 -3.28
CA ILE A 63 2.71 1.43 -1.83
C ILE A 63 1.84 0.29 -1.33
N HIS A 64 2.47 -0.69 -0.69
CA HIS A 64 1.79 -1.80 -0.04
C HIS A 64 1.79 -1.59 1.47
N ALA A 65 0.62 -1.71 2.09
CA ALA A 65 0.50 -1.83 3.53
C ALA A 65 0.20 -3.28 3.91
N TYR A 66 1.08 -3.86 4.71
CA TYR A 66 0.96 -5.21 5.23
C TYR A 66 0.55 -5.13 6.69
N ASP A 67 -0.54 -5.79 7.03
CA ASP A 67 -0.87 -5.97 8.43
C ASP A 67 -0.08 -7.15 8.98
N THR A 68 0.88 -6.84 9.82
CA THR A 68 1.80 -7.79 10.46
C THR A 68 1.10 -8.89 11.23
N ARG A 69 -0.16 -8.68 11.66
CA ARG A 69 -0.98 -9.71 12.31
C ARG A 69 -1.34 -10.87 11.39
N TYR A 70 -1.31 -10.64 10.08
CA TYR A 70 -1.66 -11.64 9.06
C TYR A 70 -0.46 -12.14 8.25
N LEU A 71 0.76 -11.71 8.58
CA LEU A 71 1.97 -12.19 7.92
C LEU A 71 2.24 -13.65 8.33
N ARG A 72 2.26 -14.56 7.36
CA ARG A 72 2.69 -15.94 7.56
C ARG A 72 4.18 -15.95 7.94
N ASN A 73 4.54 -16.75 8.95
CA ASN A 73 5.89 -16.86 9.52
C ASN A 73 6.36 -15.65 10.34
N ALA A 74 5.44 -14.85 10.90
CA ALA A 74 5.81 -13.84 11.89
C ALA A 74 6.42 -14.52 13.13
N ILE A 75 7.70 -14.26 13.39
CA ILE A 75 8.39 -14.73 14.59
C ILE A 75 7.92 -13.87 15.76
N ALA A 76 7.49 -14.48 16.86
CA ALA A 76 6.91 -13.80 18.02
C ALA A 76 7.75 -12.61 18.53
N THR A 77 9.07 -12.68 18.42
CA THR A 77 10.02 -11.60 18.77
C THR A 77 9.79 -10.31 17.98
N TYR A 78 9.24 -10.38 16.77
CA TYR A 78 9.05 -9.25 15.86
C TYR A 78 7.57 -8.94 15.59
N THR A 79 6.63 -9.65 16.23
CA THR A 79 5.20 -9.49 15.97
C THR A 79 4.62 -8.34 16.80
N PRO A 80 3.94 -7.33 16.20
CA PRO A 80 3.40 -6.19 16.94
C PRO A 80 2.32 -6.49 17.98
N SER A 81 1.78 -7.71 18.00
CA SER A 81 0.85 -8.18 19.03
C SER A 81 1.55 -8.71 20.30
N ASN A 82 2.87 -8.90 20.28
CA ASN A 82 3.65 -9.30 21.44
C ASN A 82 4.12 -8.02 22.18
N PRO A 83 3.76 -7.81 23.46
CA PRO A 83 4.19 -6.63 24.21
C PRO A 83 5.72 -6.54 24.39
N ASP A 84 6.42 -7.68 24.31
CA ASP A 84 7.89 -7.78 24.40
C ASP A 84 8.57 -7.78 23.02
N ALA A 85 7.83 -7.48 21.95
CA ALA A 85 8.40 -7.47 20.61
C ALA A 85 9.46 -6.38 20.46
N ILE A 86 10.59 -6.76 19.88
CA ILE A 86 11.59 -5.80 19.40
C ILE A 86 11.13 -5.37 18.01
N LEU A 87 10.46 -4.22 17.95
CA LEU A 87 10.01 -3.65 16.69
C LEU A 87 11.22 -3.09 15.95
N ILE A 88 11.65 -3.77 14.88
CA ILE A 88 12.63 -3.24 13.95
C ILE A 88 11.90 -2.21 13.07
N TYR A 89 11.89 -0.97 13.51
CA TYR A 89 11.47 0.17 12.72
C TYR A 89 12.57 0.49 11.71
N GLY A 90 12.59 -0.25 10.59
CA GLY A 90 13.36 0.18 9.43
C GLY A 90 12.59 1.27 8.70
N ASP A 91 13.28 2.31 8.23
CA ASP A 91 12.70 3.17 7.21
C ASP A 91 12.36 2.29 5.99
N PRO A 92 11.15 2.39 5.42
CA PRO A 92 10.76 1.65 4.25
C PRO A 92 11.62 2.15 3.10
N VAL A 93 12.69 1.41 2.84
CA VAL A 93 13.57 1.65 1.70
C VAL A 93 12.74 1.41 0.45
N THR A 94 12.83 2.34 -0.50
CA THR A 94 12.23 2.18 -1.81
C THR A 94 12.79 0.94 -2.51
N GLU A 95 11.92 -0.03 -2.78
CA GLU A 95 12.22 -1.24 -3.54
C GLU A 95 12.05 -0.94 -5.04
N VAL A 96 13.15 -0.78 -5.79
CA VAL A 96 13.08 -0.71 -7.25
C VAL A 96 12.93 -2.12 -7.80
N GLN A 97 11.84 -2.41 -8.52
CA GLN A 97 11.57 -3.73 -9.09
C GLN A 97 11.65 -3.70 -10.61
N SER A 98 12.24 -4.75 -11.20
CA SER A 98 12.20 -4.99 -12.64
C SER A 98 10.87 -5.60 -13.08
N ALA A 99 10.60 -5.60 -14.39
CA ALA A 99 9.40 -6.22 -14.97
C ALA A 99 9.24 -7.70 -14.54
N ASP A 100 10.33 -8.48 -14.58
CA ASP A 100 10.32 -9.91 -14.19
C ASP A 100 10.00 -10.17 -12.72
N GLN A 101 10.21 -9.16 -11.85
CA GLN A 101 9.93 -9.26 -10.41
C GLN A 101 8.49 -8.88 -10.05
N ARG A 102 7.78 -8.16 -10.93
CA ARG A 102 6.41 -7.68 -10.71
C ARG A 102 5.43 -8.84 -10.57
N ASP A 103 5.52 -9.86 -11.44
CA ASP A 103 4.54 -10.95 -11.51
C ASP A 103 4.62 -11.96 -10.36
N LYS A 104 5.72 -11.96 -9.59
CA LYS A 104 5.96 -12.95 -8.51
C LYS A 104 5.51 -12.48 -7.12
N ASN A 105 5.09 -11.23 -6.98
CA ASN A 105 4.88 -10.59 -5.67
C ASN A 105 3.41 -10.27 -5.34
N ASP A 106 2.45 -10.78 -6.10
CA ASP A 106 1.02 -10.56 -5.86
C ASP A 106 0.48 -11.54 -4.80
N GLN A 107 0.92 -11.38 -3.54
CA GLN A 107 0.28 -12.05 -2.41
C GLN A 107 -0.88 -11.20 -1.85
N SER A 108 -2.04 -11.84 -1.73
CA SER A 108 -3.37 -11.27 -1.49
C SER A 108 -3.62 -10.69 -0.08
N ALA A 109 -2.59 -10.33 0.69
CA ALA A 109 -2.72 -10.01 2.11
C ALA A 109 -2.38 -8.55 2.47
N TYR A 110 -2.70 -7.59 1.61
CA TYR A 110 -2.50 -6.18 1.91
C TYR A 110 -3.69 -5.59 2.68
N ALA A 111 -3.40 -4.80 3.71
CA ALA A 111 -4.36 -3.86 4.28
C ALA A 111 -4.78 -2.84 3.22
N PHE A 112 -3.85 -2.36 2.39
CA PHE A 112 -4.13 -1.69 1.12
C PHE A 112 -2.94 -1.74 0.17
N ALA A 113 -3.20 -1.54 -1.11
CA ALA A 113 -2.20 -1.22 -2.11
C ALA A 113 -2.62 0.07 -2.85
N LEU A 114 -1.73 1.06 -2.88
CA LEU A 114 -1.91 2.34 -3.56
C LEU A 114 -0.93 2.40 -4.73
N LEU A 115 -1.46 2.35 -5.95
CA LEU A 115 -0.70 2.49 -7.18
C LEU A 115 -0.78 3.94 -7.67
N LEU A 116 0.36 4.52 -7.98
CA LEU A 116 0.55 5.84 -8.56
C LEU A 116 1.25 5.64 -9.91
N GLN A 117 0.54 5.83 -11.00
CA GLN A 117 1.07 5.66 -12.35
C GLN A 117 1.11 7.00 -13.06
N GLN A 118 2.27 7.39 -13.58
CA GLN A 118 2.41 8.61 -14.36
C GLN A 118 1.58 8.50 -15.65
N THR A 119 0.73 9.49 -15.93
CA THR A 119 -0.09 9.55 -17.15
C THR A 119 0.45 10.52 -18.18
N ASP A 120 1.10 11.59 -17.73
CA ASP A 120 1.90 12.54 -18.53
C ASP A 120 2.98 13.18 -17.64
N ASP A 121 3.78 14.12 -18.12
CA ASP A 121 4.89 14.73 -17.37
C ASP A 121 4.49 15.42 -16.05
N ARG A 122 3.19 15.68 -15.83
CA ARG A 122 2.68 16.45 -14.67
C ARG A 122 1.47 15.82 -13.99
N THR A 123 0.95 14.71 -14.50
CA THR A 123 -0.22 14.05 -13.94
C THR A 123 0.07 12.59 -13.59
N VAL A 124 -0.50 12.17 -12.47
CA VAL A 124 -0.40 10.83 -11.93
C VAL A 124 -1.80 10.29 -11.73
N GLN A 125 -2.11 9.16 -12.34
CA GLN A 125 -3.30 8.40 -12.02
C GLN A 125 -3.04 7.57 -10.75
N ALA A 126 -3.80 7.86 -9.71
CA ALA A 126 -3.79 7.07 -8.49
C ALA A 126 -4.92 6.06 -8.50
N SER A 127 -4.64 4.84 -8.04
CA SER A 127 -5.66 3.84 -7.73
C SER A 127 -5.36 3.15 -6.42
N LEU A 128 -6.39 2.89 -5.62
CA LEU A 128 -6.24 2.25 -4.33
C LEU A 128 -7.14 1.02 -4.21
N ARG A 129 -6.55 -0.10 -3.79
CA ARG A 129 -7.23 -1.36 -3.46
C ARG A 129 -6.99 -1.78 -2.01
N GLY A 130 -7.89 -2.59 -1.41
CA GLY A 130 -7.65 -3.20 -0.08
C GLY A 130 -8.80 -3.08 0.91
N ASN A 131 -8.54 -2.73 2.17
CA ASN A 131 -9.51 -2.51 3.25
C ASN A 131 -10.06 -1.07 3.25
N ALA A 132 -11.35 -0.88 3.55
CA ALA A 132 -12.02 0.42 3.35
C ALA A 132 -11.52 1.48 4.33
N PHE A 133 -11.33 1.08 5.59
CA PHE A 133 -10.86 1.95 6.64
C PHE A 133 -9.41 2.42 6.38
N PHE A 134 -8.49 1.48 6.16
CA PHE A 134 -7.09 1.81 5.87
C PHE A 134 -6.93 2.52 4.53
N GLY A 135 -7.69 2.11 3.51
CA GLY A 135 -7.70 2.75 2.20
C GLY A 135 -8.14 4.22 2.26
N GLN A 136 -9.17 4.55 3.04
CA GLN A 136 -9.61 5.94 3.22
C GLN A 136 -8.53 6.81 3.89
N ILE A 137 -7.77 6.25 4.83
CA ILE A 137 -6.67 6.96 5.49
C ILE A 137 -5.56 7.26 4.48
N ALA A 138 -5.10 6.24 3.75
CA ALA A 138 -4.07 6.41 2.73
C ALA A 138 -4.50 7.39 1.62
N TRP A 139 -5.77 7.35 1.21
CA TRP A 139 -6.32 8.29 0.23
C TRP A 139 -6.27 9.75 0.71
N LYS A 140 -6.66 10.01 1.97
CA LYS A 140 -6.57 11.36 2.56
C LYS A 140 -5.12 11.84 2.67
N MET A 141 -4.18 10.96 2.96
CA MET A 141 -2.75 11.30 2.98
C MET A 141 -2.25 11.68 1.60
N LEU A 142 -2.64 10.93 0.56
CA LEU A 142 -2.32 11.26 -0.84
C LEU A 142 -2.89 12.62 -1.24
N GLN A 143 -4.17 12.89 -0.92
CA GLN A 143 -4.78 14.20 -1.19
C GLN A 143 -4.01 15.34 -0.50
N GLY A 144 -3.59 15.14 0.75
CA GLY A 144 -2.76 16.12 1.47
C GLY A 144 -1.37 16.31 0.84
N CYS A 145 -0.75 15.25 0.35
CA CYS A 145 0.54 15.33 -0.36
C CYS A 145 0.41 16.08 -1.69
N ALA A 146 -0.60 15.74 -2.50
CA ALA A 146 -0.85 16.40 -3.77
C ALA A 146 -1.16 17.89 -3.62
N ALA A 147 -1.92 18.27 -2.58
CA ALA A 147 -2.17 19.67 -2.26
C ALA A 147 -0.89 20.43 -1.83
N SER A 148 0.04 19.75 -1.15
CA SER A 148 1.32 20.34 -0.72
C SER A 148 2.27 20.54 -1.89
N THR A 149 2.25 19.65 -2.89
CA THR A 149 3.07 19.80 -4.11
C THR A 149 2.54 20.85 -5.08
N ALA A 150 1.29 21.30 -4.92
CA ALA A 150 0.68 22.35 -5.74
C ALA A 150 1.07 23.78 -5.30
N ASN A 151 1.61 23.94 -4.08
CA ASN A 151 2.10 25.21 -3.55
C ASN A 151 3.61 25.07 -3.22
N PRO A 152 4.51 25.38 -4.17
CA PRO A 152 5.96 25.43 -3.89
C PRO A 152 6.33 26.58 -2.95
#